data_AF-A0A832SBN8-F1
#
_entry.id   AF-A0A832SBN8-F1
#
_cell.length_a   1.000
_cell.length_b   1.000
_cell.length_c   1.000
_cell.angle_alpha   90.00
_cell.angle_beta   90.00
_cell.angle_gamma   90.00
#
_symmetry.space_group_name_H-M   'P 1'
#
loop_
_entity.id
_entity.type
_entity.pdbx_description
1 polymer ?
#
loop_
_entity_poly.entity_id
_entity_poly.type
_entity_poly.pdbx_seq_one_letter_code
_entity_poly.pdbx_strand_id
1 'polypeptide(L)' 'GLAGPGCEILVEPEQEVIRERLLAGRIDLIFGGMLERPLAASLGIEHLDMMHGSQRTLGFEGARHIVEALTREKPGQSGR' A
#
# COMPACT_ATOMS: atom_id res chain seq x y z
N GLY A 1 9.88 -18.91 -3.64
CA GLY A 1 8.57 -18.23 -3.78
C GLY A 1 8.72 -17.04 -4.70
N LEU A 2 7.61 -16.46 -5.18
CA LEU A 2 7.61 -15.26 -6.04
C LEU A 2 8.06 -13.99 -5.29
N ALA A 3 8.03 -13.99 -3.96
CA ALA A 3 8.49 -12.88 -3.14
C ALA A 3 10.00 -12.94 -2.85
N GLY A 4 10.63 -11.77 -2.75
CA GLY A 4 12.07 -11.65 -2.50
C GLY A 4 12.48 -12.00 -1.07
N PRO A 5 13.80 -12.02 -0.78
CA PRO A 5 14.31 -12.19 0.58
C PRO A 5 13.72 -11.14 1.53
N GLY A 6 13.27 -11.56 2.71
CA GLY A 6 12.67 -10.67 3.72
C GLY A 6 11.18 -10.38 3.53
N CYS A 7 10.54 -10.89 2.48
CA CYS A 7 9.09 -10.82 2.34
C CYS A 7 8.39 -11.92 3.14
N GLU A 8 7.26 -11.58 3.74
CA GLU A 8 6.35 -12.52 4.38
C GLU A 8 5.06 -12.63 3.57
N ILE A 9 4.57 -13.86 3.39
CA ILE A 9 3.28 -14.12 2.72
C ILE A 9 2.34 -14.67 3.77
N LEU A 10 1.26 -13.93 4.03
CA LEU A 10 0.18 -14.33 4.91
C LEU A 10 -1.02 -14.74 4.06
N VAL A 11 -1.64 -15.87 4.36
CA VAL A 11 -2.85 -16.37 3.69
C VAL A 11 -3.99 -16.29 4.67
N GLU A 12 -5.07 -15.58 4.29
CA GLU A 12 -6.25 -15.34 5.13
C GLU A 12 -5.92 -14.92 6.58
N PRO A 13 -5.02 -13.92 6.80
CA PRO A 13 -4.64 -13.52 8.14
C PRO A 13 -5.79 -12.82 8.86
N GLU A 14 -5.85 -13.00 10.18
CA GLU A 14 -6.67 -12.16 11.04
C GLU A 14 -6.12 -10.73 11.10
N GLN A 15 -7.00 -9.76 11.39
CA GLN A 15 -6.66 -8.34 11.39
C GLN A 15 -5.53 -7.98 12.37
N GLU A 16 -5.48 -8.62 13.54
CA GLU A 16 -4.43 -8.36 14.53
C GLU A 16 -3.05 -8.81 14.01
N VAL A 17 -3.00 -9.96 13.32
CA VAL A 17 -1.77 -10.47 12.70
C VAL A 17 -1.28 -9.50 11.62
N ILE A 18 -2.17 -8.98 10.78
CA ILE A 18 -1.80 -7.96 9.77
C ILE A 18 -1.16 -6.77 10.48
N ARG A 19 -1.78 -6.26 11.55
CA ARG A 19 -1.29 -5.09 12.30
C ARG A 19 0.10 -5.33 12.90
N GLU A 20 0.30 -6.46 13.56
CA GLU A 20 1.58 -6.84 14.16
C GLU A 20 2.69 -6.91 13.10
N ARG A 21 2.41 -7.52 11.94
CA ARG A 21 3.40 -7.65 10.86
C ARG A 21 3.71 -6.33 10.17
N LEU A 22 2.73 -5.46 9.97
CA LEU A 22 2.97 -4.10 9.44
C LEU A 22 3.91 -3.30 10.35
N LEU A 23 3.69 -3.36 11.67
CA LEU A 23 4.53 -2.68 12.66
C LEU A 23 5.94 -3.28 12.75
N ALA A 24 6.04 -4.61 12.82
CA ALA A 24 7.33 -5.31 12.90
C ALA A 24 8.17 -5.11 11.62
N GLY A 25 7.51 -5.09 10.47
CA GLY A 25 8.14 -4.89 9.16
C GLY A 25 8.53 -3.45 8.85
N ARG A 26 8.12 -2.47 9.66
CA ARG A 26 8.30 -1.02 9.41
C ARG A 26 7.80 -0.63 8.01
N ILE A 27 6.58 -1.04 7.70
CA ILE A 27 5.98 -0.80 6.39
C ILE A 27 5.57 0.67 6.29
N ASP A 28 6.09 1.37 5.28
CA ASP A 28 5.80 2.79 5.05
C ASP A 28 4.65 3.03 4.07
N LEU A 29 4.28 2.01 3.29
CA LEU A 29 3.25 2.07 2.25
C LEU A 29 2.40 0.80 2.24
N ILE A 30 1.08 0.98 2.24
CA ILE A 30 0.09 -0.04 1.92
C ILE A 30 -0.47 0.25 0.53
N PHE A 31 -0.33 -0.73 -0.36
CA PHE A 31 -0.90 -0.73 -1.70
C PHE A 31 -2.05 -1.72 -1.72
N GLY A 32 -3.29 -1.23 -1.88
CA GLY A 32 -4.48 -2.06 -1.66
C GLY A 32 -5.76 -1.40 -2.16
N GLY A 33 -6.88 -1.72 -1.51
CA GLY A 33 -8.20 -1.17 -1.81
C GLY A 33 -8.70 -0.24 -0.71
N MET A 34 -9.96 0.18 -0.83
CA MET A 34 -10.54 1.10 0.15
C MET A 34 -10.64 0.54 1.58
N LEU A 35 -10.66 -0.79 1.74
CA LEU A 35 -10.82 -1.43 3.05
C LEU A 35 -9.56 -1.35 3.91
N GLU A 36 -8.40 -1.17 3.30
CA GLU A 36 -7.13 -1.02 4.01
C GLU A 36 -6.91 0.41 4.53
N ARG A 37 -7.67 1.38 4.02
CA ARG A 37 -7.51 2.80 4.37
C ARG A 37 -7.64 3.09 5.88
N PRO A 38 -8.62 2.56 6.63
CA PRO A 38 -8.73 2.81 8.07
C PRO A 38 -7.55 2.24 8.86
N LEU A 39 -7.07 1.05 8.47
CA LEU A 39 -5.91 0.43 9.10
C LEU A 39 -4.65 1.28 8.87
N ALA A 40 -4.39 1.67 7.62
CA ALA A 40 -3.27 2.53 7.26
C ALA A 40 -3.29 3.85 8.04
N ALA A 41 -4.45 4.51 8.10
CA ALA A 41 -4.62 5.75 8.85
C ALA A 41 -4.33 5.58 10.35
N SER A 42 -4.81 4.48 10.96
CA SER A 42 -4.57 4.20 12.38
C SER A 42 -3.10 3.95 12.74
N LEU A 43 -2.31 3.52 11.76
CA LEU A 43 -0.88 3.20 11.92
C LEU A 43 0.02 4.33 11.39
N GLY A 44 -0.54 5.39 10.82
CA GLY A 44 0.22 6.47 10.18
C GLY A 44 0.96 6.02 8.92
N ILE A 45 0.52 4.94 8.28
CA ILE A 45 1.14 4.36 7.08
C ILE A 45 0.50 5.00 5.84
N GLU A 46 1.30 5.25 4.80
CA GLU A 46 0.78 5.74 3.53
C GLU A 46 -0.14 4.70 2.89
N HIS A 47 -1.25 5.15 2.29
CA HIS A 47 -2.19 4.28 1.62
C HIS A 47 -2.39 4.71 0.17
N LEU A 48 -2.20 3.77 -0.74
CA LEU A 48 -2.42 3.95 -2.16
C LEU A 48 -3.50 2.95 -2.61
N ASP A 49 -4.69 3.48 -2.86
CA ASP A 49 -5.83 2.71 -3.37
C ASP A 49 -5.69 2.51 -4.88
N MET A 50 -5.53 1.27 -5.33
CA MET A 50 -5.47 0.89 -6.75
C MET A 50 -6.43 -0.22 -7.13
N MET A 51 -7.29 -0.66 -6.21
CA MET A 51 -8.22 -1.77 -6.45
C MET A 51 -9.60 -1.31 -6.91
N HIS A 52 -9.83 0.00 -7.05
CA HIS A 52 -11.10 0.59 -7.50
C HIS A 52 -11.38 0.43 -9.01
N GLY A 53 -10.44 -0.10 -9.80
CA GLY A 53 -10.64 -0.47 -11.21
C GLY A 53 -10.78 0.67 -12.23
N SER A 54 -10.81 1.93 -11.79
CA SER A 54 -10.91 3.08 -12.71
C SER A 54 -9.59 3.45 -13.39
N GLN A 55 -8.47 2.86 -12.96
CA GLN A 55 -7.17 2.97 -13.63
C GLN A 55 -6.66 1.56 -13.96
N ARG A 56 -6.06 1.42 -15.15
CA ARG A 56 -5.35 0.19 -15.52
C ARG A 56 -4.09 0.07 -14.67
N THR A 57 -3.83 -1.12 -14.16
CA THR A 57 -2.60 -1.49 -13.43
C THR A 57 -1.75 -2.52 -14.19
N LEU A 58 -2.28 -3.08 -15.28
CA LEU A 58 -1.59 -4.05 -16.13
C LEU A 58 -1.00 -3.41 -17.40
N GLY A 59 0.11 -3.97 -17.87
CA GLY A 59 0.83 -3.50 -19.06
C GLY A 59 1.61 -2.20 -18.82
N PHE A 60 2.22 -1.65 -19.87
CA PHE A 60 3.09 -0.47 -19.78
C PHE A 60 2.38 0.76 -19.22
N GLU A 61 1.15 1.03 -19.69
CA GLU A 61 0.35 2.14 -19.14
C GLU A 61 0.00 1.93 -17.67
N GLY A 62 -0.25 0.69 -17.26
CA GLY A 62 -0.49 0.38 -15.85
C GLY A 62 0.74 0.60 -14.97
N ALA A 63 1.91 0.19 -15.45
CA ALA A 63 3.16 0.49 -14.77
C ALA A 63 3.40 1.99 -14.64
N ARG A 64 3.13 2.78 -15.69
CA ARG A 64 3.23 4.25 -15.64
C ARG A 64 2.30 4.85 -14.58
N HIS A 65 1.04 4.42 -14.53
CA HIS A 65 0.10 4.91 -13.52
C HIS A 65 0.54 4.59 -12.08
N ILE A 66 1.07 3.39 -11.85
CA ILE A 66 1.61 3.00 -10.54
C ILE A 66 2.79 3.90 -10.16
N VAL A 67 3.73 4.11 -11.08
CA VAL A 67 4.89 4.99 -10.83
C VAL A 67 4.42 6.42 -10.52
N GLU A 68 3.50 6.98 -11.30
CA GLU A 68 2.96 8.32 -11.06
C GLU A 68 2.25 8.45 -9.71
N ALA A 69 1.55 7.40 -9.28
CA ALA A 69 0.89 7.38 -7.98
C ALA A 69 1.91 7.29 -6.83
N LEU A 70 3.00 6.52 -6.99
CA LEU A 70 4.09 6.40 -6.01
C LEU A 70 4.92 7.68 -5.88
N THR A 71 5.07 8.45 -6.96
CA THR A 71 5.87 9.68 -6.97
C THR A 71 5.05 10.94 -6.74
N ARG A 72 3.72 10.83 -6.61
CA ARG A 72 2.85 11.99 -6.42
C ARG A 72 3.13 12.61 -5.05
N GLU A 73 3.61 13.84 -5.04
CA GLU A 73 3.68 14.63 -3.83
C GLU A 73 2.25 14.82 -3.27
N LYS A 74 2.08 14.54 -1.98
CA LYS A 74 0.79 14.72 -1.31
C LYS A 74 0.44 16.21 -1.32
N PRO A 75 -0.76 16.62 -1.76
CA PRO A 75 -1.27 17.96 -1.47
C PRO A 75 -1.52 18.04 0.04
N GLY A 76 -0.52 18.51 0.78
CA GLY A 76 -0.52 18.54 2.25
C GLY A 76 0.86 18.68 2.93
N GLN A 77 1.97 18.60 2.18
CA GLN A 77 3.32 18.89 2.72
C GLN A 77 3.84 20.31 2.39
N SER A 78 3.00 21.22 1.89
CA SER A 78 3.28 22.66 1.91
C SER A 78 2.66 23.27 3.17
N GLY A 79 3.41 23.29 4.27
CA GLY A 79 2.98 23.96 5.50
C GLY A 79 3.57 23.40 6.79
N ARG A 80 4.89 23.40 6.91
CA ARG A 80 5.58 23.61 8.20
C ARG A 80 6.83 24.44 7.94
#